data_AF-A0A849E4Y7-F1
#
_entry.id   AF-A0A849E4Y7-F1
#
_cell.length_a   1.000
_cell.length_b   1.000
_cell.length_c   1.000
_cell.angle_alpha   90.00
_cell.angle_beta   90.00
_cell.angle_gamma   90.00
#
_symmetry.space_group_name_H-M   'P 1'
#
loop_
_entity.id
_entity.type
_entity.pdbx_description
1 polymer ?
#
loop_
_entity_poly.entity_id
_entity_poly.type
_entity_poly.pdbx_seq_one_letter_code
_entity_poly.pdbx_strand_id
1 'polypeptide(L)'
;MLDELLKRPVIPVIVIEDANDAEPLAEALLEGGMDVIEVTCRTPAAGEALARIKKAFPEMLLGAGTVVTPDQAKMCIDVGVS
;
A
#
# COMPACT_ATOMS: atom_id res chain seq x y z
N MET A 1 -3.45 14.70 2.84
CA MET A 1 -2.64 13.75 2.04
C MET A 1 -1.35 14.40 1.55
N LEU A 2 -1.38 15.45 0.71
CA LEU A 2 -0.16 16.06 0.18
C LEU A 2 0.83 16.51 1.28
N ASP A 3 0.35 17.17 2.34
CA ASP A 3 1.19 17.60 3.46
C ASP A 3 1.84 16.44 4.22
N GLU A 4 1.19 15.27 4.24
CA GLU A 4 1.75 14.07 4.85
C GLU A 4 2.86 13.49 3.97
N LEU A 5 2.63 13.39 2.66
CA LEU A 5 3.64 12.91 1.72
C LEU A 5 4.89 13.81 1.71
N LEU A 6 4.72 15.13 1.80
CA LEU A 6 5.84 16.09 1.82
C LEU A 6 6.74 15.98 3.07
N LYS A 7 6.28 15.34 4.15
CA LYS A 7 7.09 15.05 5.34
C LYS A 7 8.01 13.84 5.16
N ARG A 8 7.75 13.00 4.15
CA ARG A 8 8.51 11.76 3.89
C ARG A 8 9.44 11.98 2.69
N PRO A 9 10.75 11.70 2.83
CA PRO A 9 11.71 11.94 1.75
C PRO A 9 11.62 10.88 0.62
N VAL A 10 11.05 9.71 0.91
CA VAL A 10 10.96 8.56 0.00
C VAL A 10 9.60 7.89 0.18
N ILE A 11 9.04 7.40 -0.93
CA ILE A 11 7.85 6.54 -0.96
C ILE A 11 8.28 5.21 -1.60
N PRO A 12 8.30 4.09 -0.85
CA PRO A 12 8.53 2.76 -1.39
C PRO A 12 7.38 2.38 -2.33
N VAL A 13 7.70 2.07 -3.59
CA VAL A 13 6.74 1.59 -4.59
C VAL A 13 6.96 0.10 -4.78
N ILE A 14 5.98 -0.71 -4.35
CA ILE A 14 6.16 -2.15 -4.17
C ILE A 14 5.29 -2.94 -5.16
N VAL A 15 5.88 -4.00 -5.71
CA VAL A 15 5.18 -5.07 -6.42
C VAL A 15 5.14 -6.27 -5.47
N ILE A 16 3.95 -6.80 -5.21
CA ILE A 16 3.76 -7.95 -4.30
C ILE A 16 3.22 -9.11 -5.13
N GLU A 17 3.97 -10.22 -5.21
CA GLU A 17 3.54 -11.42 -5.95
C GLU A 17 2.64 -12.34 -5.11
N ASP A 18 2.91 -12.44 -3.81
CA ASP A 18 2.12 -13.19 -2.83
C ASP A 18 1.61 -12.25 -1.72
N ALA A 19 0.30 -12.22 -1.49
CA ALA A 19 -0.31 -11.42 -0.44
C ALA A 19 0.15 -11.80 0.98
N ASN A 20 0.74 -12.98 1.17
CA ASN A 20 1.38 -13.38 2.43
C ASN A 20 2.61 -12.54 2.77
N ASP A 21 3.27 -11.95 1.79
CA ASP A 21 4.42 -11.07 2.02
C ASP A 21 3.99 -9.66 2.45
N ALA A 22 2.70 -9.31 2.34
CA ALA A 22 2.22 -7.95 2.53
C ALA A 22 2.40 -7.45 3.98
N GLU A 23 2.02 -8.26 4.97
CA GLU A 23 2.12 -7.87 6.38
C GLU A 23 3.59 -7.84 6.87
N PRO A 24 4.41 -8.88 6.65
CA PRO A 24 5.83 -8.84 7.03
C PRO A 24 6.61 -7.71 6.37
N LEU A 25 6.30 -7.39 5.10
CA LEU A 25 6.95 -6.28 4.40
C LEU A 25 6.56 -4.92 4.99
N ALA A 26 5.28 -4.71 5.29
CA ALA A 26 4.81 -3.49 5.92
C ALA A 26 5.40 -3.30 7.33
N GLU A 27 5.46 -4.37 8.13
CA GLU A 27 6.11 -4.38 9.45
C GLU A 27 7.58 -3.99 9.33
N ALA A 28 8.33 -4.61 8.41
CA ALA A 28 9.73 -4.29 8.19
C ALA A 28 9.97 -2.82 7.76
N LEU A 29 9.06 -2.25 6.95
CA LEU A 29 9.12 -0.83 6.59
C LEU A 29 8.90 0.07 7.82
N LEU A 30 7.90 -0.23 8.65
CA LEU A 30 7.61 0.52 9.87
C LEU A 30 8.78 0.44 10.87
N GLU A 31 9.36 -0.75 11.08
CA GLU A 31 10.57 -0.93 11.89
C GLU A 31 11.76 -0.14 11.33
N GLY A 32 11.85 -0.02 10.00
CA GLY A 32 12.82 0.81 9.29
C GLY A 32 12.54 2.31 9.32
N GLY A 33 11.46 2.75 9.98
CA GLY A 33 11.06 4.16 10.08
C GLY A 33 10.34 4.71 8.84
N MET A 34 9.85 3.83 7.97
CA MET A 34 9.05 4.17 6.78
C MET A 34 7.58 3.85 7.03
N ASP A 35 6.80 4.89 7.29
CA ASP A 35 5.36 4.80 7.57
C ASP A 35 4.49 5.13 6.35
N VAL A 36 5.06 5.09 5.15
CA VAL A 36 4.37 5.26 3.86
C VAL A 36 4.75 4.16 2.89
N ILE A 37 3.79 3.70 2.09
CA ILE A 37 3.99 2.68 1.05
C ILE A 37 2.97 2.85 -0.08
N GLU A 38 3.40 2.62 -1.31
CA GLU A 38 2.53 2.47 -2.48
C GLU A 38 2.60 1.01 -2.97
N VAL A 39 1.49 0.27 -2.92
CA VAL A 39 1.42 -1.07 -3.53
C VAL A 39 0.84 -0.94 -4.94
N THR A 40 1.55 -1.47 -5.93
CA THR A 40 1.15 -1.35 -7.33
C THR A 40 0.15 -2.43 -7.75
N CYS A 41 -0.85 -2.07 -8.56
CA CYS A 41 -1.84 -2.99 -9.16
C CYS A 41 -1.27 -3.76 -10.37
N ARG A 42 -0.04 -4.28 -10.25
CA ARG A 42 0.66 -5.03 -11.31
C ARG A 42 0.52 -6.53 -11.19
N THR A 43 0.03 -7.02 -10.06
CA THR A 43 -0.16 -8.44 -9.77
C THR A 43 -1.59 -8.71 -9.32
N PRO A 44 -2.09 -9.95 -9.44
CA PRO A 44 -3.37 -10.36 -8.87
C PRO A 44 -3.45 -10.22 -7.34
N ALA A 45 -2.30 -10.30 -6.65
CA ALA A 45 -2.22 -10.22 -5.19
C ALA A 45 -2.42 -8.79 -4.64
N ALA A 46 -2.35 -7.75 -5.48
CA ALA A 46 -2.38 -6.35 -5.03
C ALA A 46 -3.59 -6.01 -4.16
N GLY A 47 -4.79 -6.42 -4.56
CA GLY A 47 -6.02 -6.14 -3.79
C GLY A 47 -6.02 -6.75 -2.40
N GLU A 48 -5.61 -8.01 -2.29
CA GLU A 48 -5.51 -8.71 -1.01
C GLU A 48 -4.38 -8.13 -0.15
N ALA A 49 -3.24 -7.83 -0.75
CA ALA A 49 -2.11 -7.21 -0.06
C ALA A 49 -2.49 -5.84 0.54
N LEU A 50 -3.16 -4.98 -0.24
CA LEU A 50 -3.66 -3.69 0.23
C LEU A 50 -4.62 -3.88 1.43
N ALA A 51 -5.55 -4.84 1.35
CA ALA A 51 -6.51 -5.11 2.43
C ALA A 51 -5.85 -5.62 3.71
N ARG A 52 -4.87 -6.53 3.59
CA ARG A 52 -4.10 -7.06 4.71
C ARG A 52 -3.30 -5.96 5.42
N ILE A 53 -2.53 -5.16 4.65
CA ILE A 53 -1.75 -4.04 5.20
C ILE A 53 -2.66 -3.03 5.87
N LYS A 54 -3.75 -2.61 5.21
CA LYS A 54 -4.68 -1.62 5.78
C LYS A 54 -5.28 -2.06 7.11
N LYS A 55 -5.57 -3.36 7.24
CA LYS A 55 -6.14 -3.95 8.45
C LYS A 55 -5.11 -4.11 9.56
N ALA A 56 -3.91 -4.58 9.23
CA ALA A 56 -2.86 -4.86 10.21
C ALA A 56 -2.18 -3.59 10.74
N PHE A 57 -1.98 -2.60 9.86
CA PHE A 57 -1.21 -1.37 10.15
C PHE A 57 -2.01 -0.11 9.80
N PRO A 58 -3.09 0.20 10.54
CA PRO A 58 -3.95 1.36 10.27
C PRO A 58 -3.21 2.71 10.34
N GLU A 59 -2.06 2.77 11.02
CA GLU A 59 -1.17 3.92 11.11
C GLU A 59 -0.34 4.16 9.85
N MET A 60 -0.14 3.14 9.01
CA MET A 60 0.65 3.24 7.79
C MET A 60 -0.11 4.01 6.72
N LEU A 61 0.55 5.01 6.13
CA LEU A 61 0.04 5.73 4.97
C LEU A 61 0.15 4.85 3.72
N LEU A 62 -0.89 4.05 3.50
CA LEU A 62 -1.01 3.12 2.39
C LEU A 62 -1.69 3.78 1.18
N GLY A 63 -1.01 3.79 0.05
CA GLY A 63 -1.52 4.16 -1.27
C GLY A 63 -1.51 3.00 -2.26
N ALA A 64 -2.21 3.18 -3.38
CA ALA A 64 -2.20 2.24 -4.50
C ALA A 64 -1.67 2.87 -5.79
N GLY A 65 -0.75 2.16 -6.44
CA GLY A 65 -0.07 2.58 -7.67
C GLY A 65 -0.48 1.77 -8.88
N THR A 66 -0.12 2.22 -10.09
CA THR A 66 -0.39 1.50 -11.36
C THR A 66 -1.89 1.12 -11.53
N VAL A 67 -2.80 1.97 -11.05
CA VAL A 67 -4.24 1.83 -11.26
C VAL A 67 -4.56 2.33 -12.68
N VAL A 68 -4.97 1.43 -13.57
CA VAL A 68 -5.19 1.73 -15.00
C VAL A 68 -6.60 1.40 -15.48
N THR A 69 -7.46 0.89 -14.59
CA THR A 69 -8.87 0.58 -14.87
C THR A 69 -9.79 1.11 -13.77
N PRO A 70 -11.07 1.39 -14.08
CA PRO A 70 -12.07 1.76 -13.08
C PRO A 70 -12.29 0.69 -12.00
N ASP A 71 -12.20 -0.60 -12.35
CA ASP A 71 -12.39 -1.70 -11.40
C ASP A 71 -11.25 -1.76 -10.37
N GLN A 72 -10.00 -1.53 -10.80
CA GLN A 72 -8.88 -1.38 -9.89
C GLN A 72 -9.06 -0.16 -8.98
N ALA A 73 -9.51 0.97 -9.52
CA ALA A 73 -9.77 2.18 -8.73
C ALA A 73 -10.86 1.90 -7.67
N LYS A 74 -11.96 1.24 -8.06
CA LYS A 74 -13.03 0.84 -7.16
C LYS A 74 -12.51 -0.09 -6.06
N MET A 75 -11.74 -1.12 -6.41
CA MET A 75 -11.10 -2.02 -5.44
C MET A 75 -10.25 -1.25 -4.42
N CYS A 76 -9.43 -0.30 -4.87
CA CYS A 76 -8.59 0.52 -3.98
C CYS A 76 -9.44 1.37 -3.02
N ILE A 77 -10.49 2.02 -3.53
CA ILE A 77 -11.43 2.82 -2.73
C ILE A 77 -12.15 1.92 -1.71
N ASP A 78 -12.63 0.76 -2.13
CA ASP A 78 -13.34 -0.19 -1.27
C ASP A 78 -12.43 -0.73 -0.14
N VAL A 79 -11.12 -0.87 -0.38
CA VAL A 79 -10.12 -1.20 0.65
C VAL A 79 -9.85 -0.02 1.61
N GLY A 80 -10.04 1.22 1.17
CA GLY A 80 -9.82 2.42 1.98
C GLY A 80 -8.36 2.88 2.01
N VAL A 81 -7.65 2.71 0.89
CA VAL A 81 -6.32 3.36 0.70
C VAL A 81 -6.48 4.85 0.46
N SER A 82 -5.42 5.62 0.77
CA SER A 82 -5.46 7.10 0.77
C SER A 82 -5.40 7.71 -0.63
#